data_AF-A0AAU3T5S1-F1
#
_entry.id   AF-A0AAU3T5S1-F1
#
_cell.length_a   1.000
_cell.length_b   1.000
_cell.length_c   1.000
_cell.angle_alpha   90.00
_cell.angle_beta   90.00
_cell.angle_gamma   90.00
#
_symmetry.space_group_name_H-M   'P 1'
#
loop_
_entity.id
_entity.type
_entity.pdbx_description
1 polymer ?
#
loop_
_entity_poly.entity_id
_entity_poly.type
_entity_poly.pdbx_seq_one_letter_code
_entity_poly.pdbx_strand_id
1 'polypeptide(L)'
;MNEPEEVVRRWRREAGCVPLARAELRKALADWGLSELEGDALLVASELVTNAVRHATAPRDREIETRYVRLGNGVRVEVHDTSPVRPVVGEPDQDDDGGRGLCLVAVVADRWAVGARVGPGKRVWAELSVKAP
;
A
#
# COMPACT_ATOMS: atom_id res chain seq x y z
N MET A 1 4.56 1.11 -27.35
CA MET A 1 3.70 1.26 -26.17
C MET A 1 3.95 0.04 -25.31
N ASN A 2 4.86 0.13 -24.34
CA ASN A 2 4.98 -0.94 -23.35
C ASN A 2 3.80 -0.78 -22.39
N GLU A 3 3.05 -1.85 -22.15
CA GLU A 3 2.03 -1.86 -21.11
C GLU A 3 2.70 -1.51 -19.76
N PRO A 4 2.00 -0.78 -18.86
CA PRO A 4 2.52 -0.54 -17.53
C PRO A 4 2.79 -1.89 -16.85
N GLU A 5 4.02 -2.07 -16.36
CA GLU A 5 4.36 -3.28 -15.62
C GLU A 5 3.61 -3.25 -14.28
N GLU A 6 2.77 -4.26 -14.04
CA GLU A 6 1.92 -4.34 -12.86
C GLU A 6 2.07 -5.71 -12.19
N VAL A 7 2.15 -5.71 -10.86
CA VAL A 7 2.11 -6.91 -10.02
C VAL A 7 0.89 -6.86 -9.14
N VAL A 8 -0.04 -7.80 -9.34
CA VAL A 8 -1.24 -7.98 -8.51
C VAL A 8 -1.13 -9.24 -7.68
N ARG A 9 -1.43 -9.14 -6.39
CA ARG A 9 -1.50 -10.26 -5.45
C ARG A 9 -2.69 -10.15 -4.54
N ARG A 10 -3.23 -11.29 -4.14
CA ARG A 10 -4.30 -11.40 -3.15
C ARG A 10 -3.81 -12.17 -1.94
N TRP A 11 -4.23 -11.72 -0.78
CA TRP A 11 -3.75 -12.20 0.49
C TRP A 11 -4.92 -12.49 1.42
N ARG A 12 -4.78 -13.53 2.24
CA ARG A 12 -5.65 -13.69 3.40
C ARG A 12 -5.47 -12.49 4.32
N ARG A 13 -6.56 -12.05 4.93
CA ARG A 13 -6.57 -10.92 5.87
C ARG A 13 -6.02 -11.35 7.23
N GLU A 14 -4.71 -11.50 7.30
CA GLU A 14 -3.97 -11.88 8.50
C GLU A 14 -2.61 -11.17 8.54
N ALA A 15 -2.04 -10.97 9.73
CA ALA A 15 -0.79 -10.22 9.88
C ALA A 15 0.39 -10.80 9.05
N GLY A 16 0.35 -12.11 8.77
CA GLY A 16 1.35 -12.79 7.94
C GLY A 16 1.40 -12.31 6.48
N CYS A 17 0.37 -11.62 5.97
CA CYS A 17 0.41 -11.09 4.60
C CYS A 17 1.33 -9.88 4.44
N VAL A 18 1.61 -9.12 5.51
CA VAL A 18 2.44 -7.91 5.46
C VAL A 18 3.86 -8.22 4.97
N PRO A 19 4.62 -9.17 5.56
CA PRO A 19 5.95 -9.51 5.06
C PRO A 19 5.93 -10.09 3.63
N LEU A 20 4.88 -10.83 3.25
CA LEU A 20 4.73 -11.37 1.90
C LEU A 20 4.49 -10.26 0.86
N ALA A 21 3.62 -9.30 1.18
CA ALA A 21 3.37 -8.14 0.34
C ALA A 21 4.64 -7.33 0.10
N ARG A 22 5.43 -7.10 1.16
CA ARG A 22 6.75 -6.44 1.08
C ARG A 22 7.74 -7.21 0.21
N ALA A 23 7.79 -8.53 0.35
CA ALA A 23 8.70 -9.36 -0.45
C ALA A 23 8.37 -9.26 -1.95
N GLU A 24 7.08 -9.28 -2.32
CA GLU A 24 6.65 -9.10 -3.71
C GLU A 24 6.95 -7.69 -4.24
N LEU A 25 6.77 -6.64 -3.44
CA LEU A 25 7.11 -5.27 -3.84
C LEU A 25 8.62 -5.11 -4.04
N ARG A 26 9.44 -5.64 -3.13
CA ARG A 26 10.90 -5.65 -3.28
C ARG A 26 11.32 -6.30 -4.58
N LYS A 27 10.76 -7.47 -4.89
CA LYS A 27 11.04 -8.18 -6.14
C LYS A 27 10.66 -7.32 -7.35
N ALA A 28 9.46 -6.74 -7.35
CA ALA A 28 8.99 -5.88 -8.43
C ALA A 28 9.91 -4.67 -8.64
N LEU A 29 10.34 -3.99 -7.56
CA LEU A 29 11.25 -2.86 -7.64
C LEU A 29 12.61 -3.24 -8.23
N ALA A 30 13.15 -4.40 -7.85
CA ALA A 30 14.40 -4.90 -8.42
C ALA A 30 14.25 -5.21 -9.92
N ASP A 31 13.16 -5.89 -10.31
CA ASP A 31 12.85 -6.22 -11.70
C ASP A 31 12.65 -4.93 -12.55
N TRP A 32 12.14 -3.85 -11.95
CA TRP A 32 11.91 -2.56 -12.61
C TRP A 32 13.10 -1.61 -12.59
N GLY A 33 14.20 -1.96 -11.92
CA GLY A 33 15.35 -1.08 -11.74
C GLY A 33 15.08 0.13 -10.85
N LEU A 34 14.14 0.00 -9.90
CA LEU A 34 13.70 1.05 -8.96
C LEU A 34 14.13 0.75 -7.52
N SER A 35 15.22 0.01 -7.32
CA SER A 35 15.72 -0.39 -6.00
C SER A 35 16.03 0.78 -5.06
N GLU A 36 16.30 1.97 -5.61
CA GLU A 36 16.47 3.21 -4.82
C GLU A 36 15.24 3.57 -4.00
N LEU A 37 14.04 3.18 -4.45
CA LEU A 37 12.78 3.40 -3.75
C LEU A 37 12.46 2.33 -2.69
N GLU A 38 13.29 1.30 -2.54
CA GLU A 38 12.95 0.13 -1.71
C GLU A 38 12.54 0.52 -0.28
N GLY A 39 13.35 1.34 0.41
CA GLY A 39 13.08 1.69 1.81
C GLY A 39 11.69 2.31 2.00
N ASP A 40 11.42 3.36 1.24
CA ASP A 40 10.19 4.14 1.29
C ASP A 40 8.97 3.34 0.81
N ALA A 41 9.13 2.60 -0.30
CA ALA A 41 8.06 1.78 -0.86
C ALA A 41 7.66 0.63 0.07
N LEU A 42 8.63 -0.02 0.72
CA LEU A 42 8.36 -1.08 1.68
C LEU A 42 7.74 -0.55 2.97
N LEU A 43 8.10 0.65 3.42
CA LEU A 43 7.43 1.33 4.53
C LEU A 43 5.96 1.58 4.17
N VAL A 44 5.70 2.22 3.03
CA VAL A 44 4.34 2.48 2.53
C VAL A 44 3.52 1.20 2.44
N ALA A 45 4.06 0.14 1.85
CA ALA A 45 3.37 -1.15 1.77
C ALA A 45 3.06 -1.73 3.16
N SER A 46 3.99 -1.61 4.12
CA SER A 46 3.79 -2.10 5.49
C SER A 46 2.62 -1.39 6.15
N GLU A 47 2.58 -0.06 6.08
CA GLU A 47 1.54 0.75 6.71
C GLU A 47 0.17 0.54 6.05
N LEU A 48 0.11 0.57 4.71
CA LEU A 48 -1.15 0.41 4.00
C LEU A 48 -1.75 -0.99 4.17
N VAL A 49 -0.94 -2.05 4.09
CA VAL A 49 -1.42 -3.42 4.30
C VAL A 49 -1.80 -3.66 5.75
N THR A 50 -1.03 -3.14 6.71
CA THR A 50 -1.37 -3.24 8.15
C THR A 50 -2.71 -2.56 8.44
N ASN A 51 -2.93 -1.36 7.88
CA ASN A 51 -4.22 -0.67 8.02
C ASN A 51 -5.37 -1.47 7.41
N ALA A 52 -5.19 -2.08 6.24
CA ALA A 52 -6.20 -2.95 5.65
C ALA A 52 -6.49 -4.19 6.52
N VAL A 53 -5.46 -4.85 7.08
CA VAL A 53 -5.62 -6.00 7.98
C VAL A 53 -6.38 -5.63 9.25
N ARG A 54 -6.00 -4.51 9.89
CA ARG A 54 -6.58 -4.06 11.17
C ARG A 54 -8.00 -3.54 11.01
N HIS A 55 -8.25 -2.67 10.03
CA HIS A 55 -9.50 -1.90 9.93
C HIS A 55 -10.52 -2.44 8.91
N ALA A 56 -10.21 -3.54 8.20
CA ALA A 56 -11.24 -4.17 7.40
C ALA A 56 -12.39 -4.66 8.31
N THR A 57 -13.61 -4.18 8.09
CA THR A 57 -14.81 -4.60 8.84
C THR A 57 -15.50 -5.80 8.21
N ALA A 58 -15.08 -6.20 7.00
CA ALA A 58 -15.58 -7.40 6.33
C ALA A 58 -15.11 -8.68 7.04
N PRO A 59 -15.87 -9.79 6.91
CA PRO A 59 -15.48 -11.08 7.46
C PRO A 59 -14.08 -11.52 6.96
N ARG A 60 -13.37 -12.29 7.81
CA ARG A 60 -11.96 -12.66 7.63
C ARG A 60 -11.67 -13.50 6.37
N ASP A 61 -12.71 -14.02 5.74
CA ASP A 61 -12.68 -14.76 4.48
C ASP A 61 -12.44 -13.85 3.25
N ARG A 62 -12.52 -12.53 3.40
CA ARG A 62 -12.27 -11.59 2.30
C ARG A 62 -10.79 -11.21 2.19
N GLU A 63 -10.26 -11.36 0.99
CA GLU A 63 -8.86 -11.10 0.66
C GLU A 63 -8.54 -9.60 0.59
N ILE A 64 -7.31 -9.26 0.96
CA ILE A 64 -6.67 -7.97 0.66
C ILE A 64 -5.97 -8.12 -0.69
N GLU A 65 -6.16 -7.18 -1.61
CA GLU A 65 -5.45 -7.16 -2.89
C GLU A 65 -4.40 -6.04 -2.87
N THR A 66 -3.15 -6.38 -3.16
CA THR A 66 -2.08 -5.41 -3.40
C THR A 66 -1.83 -5.30 -4.88
N ARG A 67 -1.67 -4.07 -5.36
CA ARG A 67 -1.32 -3.78 -6.74
C ARG A 67 -0.13 -2.82 -6.75
N TYR A 68 0.94 -3.23 -7.40
CA TYR A 68 2.13 -2.41 -7.61
C TYR A 68 2.18 -2.05 -9.09
N VAL A 69 2.22 -0.76 -9.41
CA VAL A 69 2.23 -0.28 -10.79
C VAL A 69 3.51 0.49 -11.03
N ARG A 70 4.30 0.08 -12.02
CA ARG A 70 5.45 0.85 -12.48
C ARG A 70 4.96 2.15 -13.12
N LEU A 71 5.43 3.26 -12.59
CA LEU A 71 5.34 4.59 -13.20
C LEU A 71 6.70 4.92 -13.82
N GLY A 72 6.80 5.99 -14.62
CA GLY A 72 8.02 6.36 -15.36
C GLY A 72 9.33 6.12 -14.59
N ASN A 73 9.61 6.94 -13.58
CA ASN A 73 10.73 6.79 -12.64
C ASN A 73 10.25 6.41 -11.22
N GLY A 74 9.14 5.69 -11.11
CA GLY A 74 8.45 5.55 -9.83
C GLY A 74 7.57 4.32 -9.73
N VAL A 75 6.91 4.19 -8.59
CA VAL A 75 5.96 3.12 -8.31
C VAL A 75 4.71 3.68 -7.65
N ARG A 76 3.55 3.13 -8.02
CA ARG A 76 2.32 3.26 -7.23
C ARG A 76 2.09 1.99 -6.45
N VAL A 77 1.96 2.11 -5.13
CA VAL A 77 1.55 1.03 -4.22
C VAL A 77 0.07 1.21 -3.92
N GLU A 78 -0.76 0.25 -4.30
CA GLU A 78 -2.18 0.24 -3.97
C GLU A 78 -2.54 -0.95 -3.09
N VAL A 79 -3.42 -0.70 -2.12
CA VAL A 79 -4.02 -1.72 -1.25
C VAL A 79 -5.53 -1.58 -1.34
N HIS A 80 -6.18 -2.67 -1.71
CA HIS A 80 -7.62 -2.78 -1.89
C HIS A 80 -8.17 -3.70 -0.80
N ASP A 81 -9.16 -3.21 -0.08
CA ASP A 81 -9.89 -4.00 0.91
C ASP A 81 -11.39 -3.81 0.74
N THR A 82 -12.16 -4.70 1.36
CA THR A 82 -13.63 -4.73 1.20
C THR A 82 -14.37 -3.87 2.21
N SER A 83 -13.66 -3.16 3.10
CA SER A 83 -14.26 -2.24 4.06
C SER A 83 -14.53 -0.89 3.42
N PRO A 84 -15.75 -0.35 3.54
CA PRO A 84 -16.07 0.99 3.09
C PRO A 84 -15.50 2.08 4.01
N VAL A 85 -14.98 1.70 5.19
CA VAL A 85 -14.46 2.65 6.17
C VAL A 85 -13.17 3.25 5.63
N ARG A 86 -13.18 4.55 5.35
CA ARG A 86 -11.99 5.30 4.97
C ARG A 86 -11.02 5.32 6.16
N PRO A 87 -9.72 5.12 5.92
CA PRO A 87 -8.75 5.26 6.99
C PRO A 87 -8.69 6.75 7.39
N VAL A 88 -8.67 7.00 8.70
CA VAL A 88 -8.56 8.36 9.25
C VAL A 88 -7.07 8.63 9.43
N VAL A 89 -6.60 9.80 8.98
CA VAL A 89 -5.29 10.31 9.37
C VAL A 89 -5.42 10.77 10.81
N GLY A 90 -4.92 9.99 11.75
CA GLY A 90 -5.01 10.30 13.18
C GLY A 90 -3.84 11.16 13.65
N GLU A 91 -4.11 12.10 14.55
CA GLU A 91 -3.10 12.54 15.51
C GLU A 91 -2.77 11.36 16.45
N PRO A 92 -1.54 11.25 16.97
CA PRO A 92 -1.15 10.13 17.81
C PRO A 92 -2.00 10.11 19.10
N ASP A 93 -2.94 9.18 19.19
CA ASP A 93 -3.53 8.81 20.48
C ASP A 93 -2.48 8.06 21.30
N GLN A 94 -2.32 8.44 22.56
CA GLN A 94 -1.17 8.07 23.40
C GLN A 94 -1.04 6.56 23.66
N ASP A 95 -2.05 5.75 23.30
CA ASP A 95 -2.10 4.31 23.52
C ASP A 95 -2.35 3.47 22.26
N ASP A 96 -2.44 4.08 21.06
CA ASP A 96 -2.65 3.32 19.81
C ASP A 96 -1.65 3.72 18.71
N ASP A 97 -0.67 2.84 18.45
CA ASP A 97 0.25 2.96 17.31
C ASP A 97 -0.49 3.00 15.95
N GLY A 98 -1.80 2.67 15.90
CA GLY A 98 -2.61 2.65 14.69
C GLY A 98 -2.75 3.99 13.95
N GLY A 99 -2.56 5.14 14.61
CA GLY A 99 -2.70 6.46 13.99
C GLY A 99 -1.50 6.93 13.17
N ARG A 100 -0.30 6.40 13.44
CA ARG A 100 0.96 6.91 12.85
C ARG A 100 1.19 6.45 11.41
N GLY A 101 0.62 5.31 11.02
CA GLY A 101 0.95 4.67 9.75
C GLY A 101 0.63 5.53 8.53
N LEU A 102 -0.55 6.15 8.50
CA LEU A 102 -0.89 7.08 7.41
C LEU A 102 -0.11 8.39 7.46
N CYS A 103 0.31 8.84 8.65
CA CYS A 103 1.18 10.01 8.76
C CYS A 103 2.55 9.72 8.13
N LEU A 104 3.12 8.52 8.34
CA LEU A 104 4.35 8.09 7.69
C LEU A 104 4.18 8.02 6.16
N VAL A 105 3.06 7.44 5.69
CA VAL A 105 2.74 7.43 4.25
C VAL A 105 2.64 8.85 3.69
N ALA A 106 2.00 9.78 4.42
CA ALA A 106 1.84 11.16 3.99
C ALA A 106 3.15 11.96 3.94
N VAL A 107 4.13 11.60 4.78
CA VAL A 107 5.46 12.22 4.80
C VAL A 107 6.35 11.70 3.66
N VAL A 108 6.25 10.41 3.36
CA VAL A 108 7.19 9.73 2.45
C VAL A 108 6.69 9.71 1.00
N ALA A 109 5.38 9.61 0.78
CA ALA A 109 4.81 9.56 -0.57
C ALA A 109 4.79 10.93 -1.26
N ASP A 110 5.03 10.94 -2.57
CA ASP A 110 4.82 12.13 -3.41
C ASP A 110 3.35 12.52 -3.45
N ARG A 111 2.49 11.49 -3.55
CA ARG A 111 1.03 11.61 -3.57
C ARG A 111 0.44 10.38 -2.92
N TRP A 112 -0.67 10.55 -2.21
CA TRP A 112 -1.47 9.43 -1.76
C TRP A 112 -2.94 9.83 -1.72
N ALA A 113 -3.83 8.86 -1.88
CA ALA A 113 -5.26 9.11 -1.72
C ALA A 113 -6.04 7.84 -1.39
N VAL A 114 -7.32 8.06 -1.03
CA VAL A 114 -8.32 7.00 -0.84
C VAL A 114 -9.36 7.12 -1.94
N GLY A 115 -9.46 6.07 -2.76
CA GLY A 115 -10.39 5.97 -3.87
C GLY A 115 -11.41 4.84 -3.70
N ALA A 116 -12.45 4.87 -4.53
CA ALA A 116 -13.34 3.73 -4.68
C ALA A 116 -12.61 2.55 -5.34
N ARG A 117 -13.02 1.34 -4.98
CA ARG A 117 -12.64 0.09 -5.63
C ARG A 117 -13.69 -0.27 -6.69
N VAL A 118 -13.32 -1.06 -7.71
CA VAL A 118 -14.31 -1.73 -8.56
C VAL A 118 -15.01 -2.81 -7.73
N GLY A 119 -16.29 -2.60 -7.41
CA GLY A 119 -17.02 -3.42 -6.45
C GLY A 119 -16.91 -2.90 -5.01
N PRO A 120 -17.35 -3.66 -4.00
CA PRO A 120 -17.43 -3.19 -2.63
C PRO A 120 -16.04 -2.96 -2.01
N GLY A 121 -15.93 -1.88 -1.24
CA GLY A 121 -14.75 -1.52 -0.46
C GLY A 121 -14.05 -0.26 -0.94
N LYS A 122 -12.77 -0.16 -0.65
CA LYS A 122 -11.93 1.00 -0.96
C LYS A 122 -10.59 0.56 -1.53
N ARG A 123 -9.91 1.51 -2.19
CA ARG A 123 -8.48 1.42 -2.44
C ARG A 123 -7.77 2.57 -1.76
N VAL A 124 -6.67 2.29 -1.08
CA VAL A 124 -5.72 3.29 -0.60
C VAL A 124 -4.46 3.14 -1.44
N TRP A 125 -3.92 4.25 -1.93
CA TRP A 125 -2.74 4.20 -2.79
C TRP A 125 -1.78 5.32 -2.48
N ALA A 126 -0.50 5.09 -2.75
CA ALA A 126 0.59 6.04 -2.63
C ALA A 126 1.54 5.91 -3.83
N GLU A 127 2.06 7.04 -4.29
CA GLU A 127 3.03 7.17 -5.38
C GLU A 127 4.38 7.62 -4.82
N LEU A 128 5.43 7.01 -5.34
CA LEU A 128 6.83 7.30 -5.02
C LEU A 128 7.60 7.41 -6.32
N SER A 129 8.48 8.39 -6.42
CA SER A 129 9.35 8.61 -7.58
C SER A 129 10.78 8.86 -7.14
N VAL A 130 11.72 8.43 -7.96
CA VAL A 130 13.15 8.75 -7.76
C VAL A 130 13.27 10.27 -7.86
N LYS A 131 13.74 10.90 -6.79
CA LYS A 131 13.98 12.35 -6.77
C LYS A 131 15.11 12.67 -7.74
N ALA A 132 14.89 13.66 -8.61
CA ALA A 132 15.99 14.22 -9.37
C ALA A 132 17.02 14.82 -8.39
N PRO A 133 18.33 14.62 -8.64
CA PRO A 133 19.38 15.23 -7.84
C PRO A 133 19.35 16.77 -7.89
#